data_AF-A0A918N908-F1
#
_entry.id   AF-A0A918N908-F1
#
_cell.length_a   1.000
_cell.length_b   1.000
_cell.length_c   1.000
_cell.angle_alpha   90.00
_cell.angle_beta   90.00
_cell.angle_gamma   90.00
#
_symmetry.space_group_name_H-M   'P 1'
#
loop_
_entity.id
_entity.type
_entity.pdbx_description
1 polymer ?
#
loop_
_entity_poly.entity_id
_entity_poly.type
_entity_poly.pdbx_seq_one_letter_code
_entity_poly.pdbx_strand_id
1 'polypeptide(L)'
;MAGAPDGYATRRQLRARGLRPGGQPVAGQVLRPRYRRGPLVAYLYRLDCAKPVRPMTPAKRAALDKANTARRTCPQCRRDAGYVIPTSLGVCVPCAYPDDEQRAA
;
A
#
# COMPACT_ATOMS: atom_id res chain seq x y z
N MET A 1 -19.22 -1.48 22.53
CA MET A 1 -18.12 -2.02 21.69
C MET A 1 -16.95 -2.33 22.60
N ALA A 2 -16.69 -3.61 22.92
CA ALA A 2 -15.53 -3.97 23.73
C ALA A 2 -14.25 -3.67 22.92
N GLY A 3 -13.50 -2.65 23.36
CA GLY A 3 -12.21 -2.28 22.80
C GLY A 3 -11.16 -3.35 23.05
N ALA A 4 -9.94 -3.13 22.55
CA ALA A 4 -8.83 -3.97 23.00
C ALA A 4 -8.64 -3.78 24.52
N PRO A 5 -8.24 -4.82 25.26
CA PRO A 5 -7.92 -4.70 26.68
C PRO A 5 -6.89 -3.60 26.94
N ASP A 6 -6.91 -3.02 28.12
CA ASP A 6 -5.98 -1.96 28.49
C ASP A 6 -4.52 -2.36 28.29
N GLY A 7 -3.71 -1.44 27.76
CA GLY A 7 -2.32 -1.70 27.38
C GLY A 7 -2.15 -2.40 26.02
N TYR A 8 -3.23 -2.87 25.39
CA TYR A 8 -3.20 -3.53 24.08
C TYR A 8 -3.94 -2.74 23.00
N ALA A 9 -3.52 -2.95 21.76
CA ALA A 9 -4.19 -2.39 20.60
C ALA A 9 -4.06 -3.30 19.39
N THR A 10 -5.12 -3.34 18.58
CA THR A 10 -5.08 -3.90 17.24
C THR A 10 -4.24 -3.03 16.31
N ARG A 11 -3.79 -3.60 15.17
CA ARG A 11 -3.08 -2.82 14.13
C ARG A 11 -3.85 -1.57 13.70
N ARG A 12 -5.19 -1.66 13.61
CA ARG A 12 -6.06 -0.53 13.25
C ARG A 12 -6.05 0.56 14.32
N GLN A 13 -6.17 0.18 15.59
CA GLN A 13 -6.12 1.12 16.72
C GLN A 13 -4.74 1.79 16.87
N LEU A 14 -3.65 1.05 16.66
CA LEU A 14 -2.30 1.65 16.60
C LEU A 14 -2.20 2.68 15.48
N ARG A 15 -2.67 2.34 14.27
CA ARG A 15 -2.59 3.24 13.12
C ARG A 15 -3.38 4.53 13.32
N ALA A 16 -4.57 4.44 13.94
CA ALA A 16 -5.38 5.60 14.31
C ALA A 16 -4.65 6.55 15.29
N ARG A 17 -3.72 6.02 16.08
CA ARG A 17 -2.86 6.78 17.01
C ARG A 17 -1.51 7.19 16.39
N GLY A 18 -1.30 7.00 15.08
CA GLY A 18 -0.02 7.28 14.44
C GLY A 18 1.11 6.31 14.84
N LEU A 19 0.76 5.14 15.40
CA LEU A 19 1.68 4.12 15.87
C LEU A 19 1.72 2.90 14.94
N ARG A 20 2.79 2.13 15.05
CA ARG A 20 2.99 0.82 14.42
C ARG A 20 3.46 -0.20 15.49
N PRO A 21 3.26 -1.52 15.26
CA PRO A 21 3.72 -2.56 16.20
C PRO A 21 5.20 -2.51 16.57
N GLY A 22 6.05 -1.84 15.78
CA GLY A 22 7.45 -1.65 16.15
C GLY A 22 8.36 -2.87 15.94
N GLY A 23 7.83 -3.97 15.39
CA GLY A 23 8.54 -5.24 15.21
C GLY A 23 8.32 -6.25 16.33
N GLN A 24 7.47 -5.93 17.32
CA GLN A 24 7.11 -6.85 18.38
C GLN A 24 6.31 -8.07 17.83
N PRO A 25 6.44 -9.26 18.45
CA PRO A 25 5.57 -10.39 18.15
C PRO A 25 4.12 -10.07 18.54
N VAL A 26 3.18 -10.89 18.06
CA VAL A 26 1.79 -10.81 18.49
C VAL A 26 1.72 -11.14 19.98
N ALA A 27 1.15 -10.24 20.79
CA ALA A 27 1.07 -10.43 22.23
C ALA A 27 -0.22 -11.15 22.66
N GLY A 28 -1.23 -11.14 21.80
CA GLY A 28 -2.47 -11.88 22.00
C GLY A 28 -3.35 -11.85 20.77
N GLN A 29 -4.42 -12.63 20.78
CA GLN A 29 -5.41 -12.64 19.71
C GLN A 29 -6.82 -12.74 20.27
N VAL A 30 -7.75 -12.03 19.63
CA VAL A 30 -9.19 -12.18 19.86
C VAL A 30 -9.77 -12.94 18.68
N LEU A 31 -10.48 -14.02 18.98
CA LEU A 31 -11.16 -14.85 17.98
C LEU A 31 -12.66 -14.58 18.05
N ARG A 32 -13.25 -14.14 16.94
CA ARG A 32 -14.71 -14.07 16.79
C ARG A 32 -15.19 -15.22 15.91
N PRO A 33 -15.98 -16.17 16.44
CA PRO A 33 -16.54 -17.26 15.65
C PRO A 33 -17.36 -16.76 14.47
N ARG A 34 -17.37 -17.54 13.38
CA ARG A 34 -18.20 -17.31 12.20
C ARG A 34 -18.86 -18.60 11.78
N TYR A 35 -20.13 -18.51 11.39
CA TYR A 35 -20.85 -19.66 10.86
C TYR A 35 -20.22 -20.11 9.53
N ARG A 36 -19.88 -21.40 9.42
CA ARG A 36 -19.30 -22.07 8.24
C ARG A 36 -18.00 -21.46 7.67
N ARG A 37 -17.27 -20.65 8.44
CA ARG A 37 -15.97 -20.06 8.04
C ARG A 37 -15.02 -20.03 9.23
N GLY A 38 -13.72 -19.90 8.96
CA GLY A 38 -12.72 -19.66 10.00
C GLY A 38 -13.02 -18.41 10.85
N PRO A 39 -12.61 -18.37 12.12
CA PRO A 39 -12.86 -17.24 13.00
C PRO A 39 -12.18 -15.97 12.48
N LEU A 40 -12.76 -14.81 12.81
CA LEU A 40 -12.05 -13.54 12.62
C LEU A 40 -11.01 -13.41 13.71
N VAL A 41 -9.75 -13.21 13.29
CA VAL A 41 -8.63 -13.02 14.19
C VAL A 41 -8.29 -11.54 14.26
N ALA A 42 -8.31 -11.00 15.48
CA ALA A 42 -7.77 -9.67 15.75
C ALA A 42 -6.50 -9.81 16.60
N TYR A 43 -5.34 -9.57 15.98
CA TYR A 43 -4.07 -9.57 16.70
C TYR A 43 -3.90 -8.33 17.55
N LEU A 44 -3.48 -8.55 18.79
CA LEU A 44 -3.20 -7.54 19.79
C LEU A 44 -1.69 -7.34 19.92
N TYR A 45 -1.33 -6.08 20.06
CA TYR A 45 0.03 -5.61 20.22
C TYR A 45 0.07 -4.71 21.45
N ARG A 46 1.18 -4.72 22.19
CA ARG A 46 1.33 -3.85 23.34
C ARG A 46 1.56 -2.42 22.91
N LEU A 47 0.94 -1.47 23.62
CA LEU A 47 1.03 -0.05 23.34
C LEU A 47 2.38 0.54 23.72
N ASP A 48 2.98 0.07 24.81
CA ASP A 48 4.29 0.51 25.31
C ASP A 48 5.44 0.13 24.38
N CYS A 49 5.33 -1.01 23.68
CA CYS A 49 6.29 -1.42 22.66
C CYS A 49 6.00 -0.83 21.26
N ALA A 50 4.90 -0.10 21.10
CA ALA A 50 4.56 0.50 19.82
C ALA A 50 5.50 1.66 19.50
N LYS A 51 5.79 1.84 18.22
CA LYS A 51 6.67 2.91 17.73
C LYS A 51 5.88 3.87 16.86
N PRO A 52 6.26 5.15 16.75
CA PRO A 52 5.69 6.04 15.75
C PRO A 52 5.79 5.43 14.35
N VAL A 53 4.75 5.66 13.53
CA VAL A 53 4.80 5.35 12.10
C VAL A 53 5.97 6.12 11.50
N ARG A 54 6.78 5.46 10.67
CA ARG A 54 7.91 6.10 10.01
C ARG A 54 7.36 7.20 9.10
N PRO A 55 7.76 8.47 9.27
CA PRO A 55 7.25 9.54 8.43
C PRO A 55 7.71 9.32 6.98
N MET A 56 6.91 9.91 6.09
CA MET A 56 7.34 10.10 4.71
C MET A 56 8.48 11.13 4.71
N THR A 57 9.61 10.78 4.13
CA THR A 57 10.76 11.69 4.03
C THR A 57 10.89 12.21 2.61
N PRO A 58 11.52 13.39 2.39
CA PRO A 58 11.77 13.91 1.05
C PRO A 58 12.51 12.89 0.16
N ALA A 59 13.49 12.16 0.72
CA ALA A 59 14.21 11.11 0.01
C ALA A 59 13.30 9.96 -0.46
N LYS A 60 12.36 9.52 0.39
CA LYS A 60 11.37 8.50 -0.01
C LYS A 60 10.43 9.02 -1.09
N ARG A 61 10.04 10.30 -1.04
CA ARG A 61 9.20 10.92 -2.07
C ARG A 61 9.93 10.91 -3.41
N ALA A 62 11.16 11.40 -3.43
CA ALA A 62 12.01 11.39 -4.63
C ALA A 62 12.21 9.97 -5.19
N ALA A 63 12.37 8.96 -4.33
CA ALA A 63 12.47 7.56 -4.77
C ALA A 63 11.18 7.06 -5.44
N LEU A 64 10.01 7.39 -4.89
CA LEU A 64 8.72 7.05 -5.51
C LEU A 64 8.52 7.78 -6.83
N ASP A 65 8.88 9.07 -6.89
CA ASP A 65 8.76 9.87 -8.11
C ASP A 65 9.63 9.29 -9.22
N LYS A 66 10.89 8.91 -8.92
CA LYS A 66 11.77 8.20 -9.86
C LYS A 66 11.18 6.87 -10.32
N ALA A 67 10.67 6.05 -9.39
CA ALA A 67 10.06 4.76 -9.71
C ALA A 67 8.77 4.90 -10.54
N ASN A 68 7.99 5.96 -10.32
CA ASN A 68 6.81 6.27 -11.13
C ASN A 68 7.20 6.77 -12.51
N THR A 69 8.18 7.66 -12.60
CA THR A 69 8.71 8.17 -13.88
C THR A 69 9.20 7.02 -14.75
N ALA A 70 9.96 6.08 -14.19
CA ALA A 70 10.42 4.90 -14.92
C ALA A 70 9.28 4.01 -15.45
N ARG A 71 8.20 3.86 -14.67
CA ARG A 71 7.01 3.07 -15.06
C ARG A 71 6.11 3.78 -16.08
N ARG A 72 6.24 5.09 -16.22
CA ARG A 72 5.42 5.92 -17.12
C ARG A 72 6.15 6.35 -18.39
N THR A 73 7.48 6.29 -18.39
CA THR A 73 8.29 6.65 -19.56
C THR A 73 8.29 5.51 -20.57
N CYS A 74 7.77 5.76 -21.76
CA CYS A 74 7.76 4.77 -22.81
C CYS A 74 9.17 4.52 -23.35
N PRO A 75 9.64 3.25 -23.46
CA PRO A 75 10.97 2.97 -23.98
C PRO A 75 11.11 3.29 -25.48
N GLN A 76 10.02 3.31 -26.25
CA GLN A 76 10.01 3.60 -27.68
C GLN A 76 10.07 5.10 -27.99
N CYS A 77 9.10 5.87 -27.47
CA CYS A 77 9.02 7.31 -27.77
C CYS A 77 9.68 8.21 -26.71
N ARG A 78 10.16 7.65 -25.60
CA ARG A 78 10.85 8.33 -24.48
C ARG A 78 10.03 9.44 -23.81
N ARG A 79 8.72 9.49 -24.03
CA ARG A 79 7.78 10.43 -23.40
C ARG A 79 7.16 9.79 -22.15
N ASP A 80 6.84 10.63 -21.17
CA ASP A 80 5.98 10.26 -20.04
C ASP A 80 4.54 10.13 -20.57
N ALA A 81 3.98 8.92 -20.46
CA ALA A 81 2.65 8.60 -20.97
C ALA A 81 1.49 9.18 -20.13
N GLY A 82 1.75 9.70 -18.92
CA GLY A 82 0.68 10.13 -18.01
C GLY A 82 0.14 9.03 -17.10
N TYR A 83 0.38 7.77 -17.45
CA TYR A 83 -0.10 6.57 -16.75
C TYR A 83 0.97 5.48 -16.70
N VAL A 84 0.81 4.51 -15.78
CA VAL A 84 1.71 3.36 -15.69
C VAL A 84 1.53 2.48 -16.93
N ILE A 85 2.60 2.29 -17.69
CA ILE A 85 2.57 1.51 -18.92
C ILE A 85 2.21 0.05 -18.60
N PRO A 86 1.18 -0.53 -19.27
CA PRO A 86 0.83 -1.93 -19.07
C PRO A 86 1.99 -2.86 -19.40
N THR A 87 2.28 -3.82 -18.52
CA THR A 87 3.36 -4.79 -18.74
C THR A 87 3.11 -5.71 -19.94
N SER A 88 1.85 -5.90 -20.33
CA SER A 88 1.47 -6.66 -21.53
C SER A 88 1.85 -5.97 -22.84
N LEU A 89 1.89 -4.63 -22.85
CA LEU A 89 2.26 -3.85 -24.03
C LEU A 89 3.76 -3.50 -24.04
N GLY A 90 4.35 -3.27 -22.86
CA GLY A 90 5.75 -2.85 -22.73
C GLY A 90 6.07 -1.44 -23.25
N VAL A 91 5.13 -0.83 -23.99
CA VAL A 91 5.17 0.54 -24.52
C VAL A 91 3.85 1.25 -24.22
N CYS A 92 3.82 2.58 -24.36
CA CYS A 92 2.58 3.32 -24.17
C CYS A 92 1.56 2.94 -25.26
N VAL A 93 0.26 3.10 -24.94
CA VAL A 93 -0.87 2.81 -25.83
C VAL A 93 -0.71 3.47 -27.21
N PRO A 94 -0.33 4.77 -27.34
CA PRO A 94 -0.07 5.38 -28.64
C PRO A 94 1.01 4.68 -29.48
N CYS A 95 2.05 4.14 -28.83
CA CYS A 95 3.10 3.40 -29.53
C CYS A 95 2.68 1.96 -29.87
N ALA A 96 1.80 1.35 -29.08
CA ALA A 96 1.26 0.02 -29.36
C ALA A 96 0.19 0.05 -30.47
N TYR A 97 -0.58 1.13 -30.54
CA TYR A 97 -1.71 1.29 -31.47
C TYR A 97 -1.70 2.68 -32.14
N PRO A 98 -0.73 2.96 -33.02
CA PRO A 98 -0.57 4.29 -33.64
C PRO A 98 -1.74 4.70 -34.55
N ASP A 99 -2.49 3.74 -35.09
CA ASP A 99 -3.62 3.99 -35.99
C ASP A 99 -4.91 4.35 -35.24
N ASP A 100 -5.02 4.00 -33.95
CA ASP A 100 -6.21 4.29 -33.15
C ASP A 100 -6.29 5.78 -32.76
N GLU A 101 -5.15 6.48 -32.66
CA GLU A 101 -5.13 7.94 -32.49
C GLU A 101 -5.64 8.68 -33.74
N GLN A 102 -5.44 8.11 -34.93
CA GLN A 102 -5.84 8.72 -36.21
C GLN A 102 -7.33 8.56 -36.49
N ARG A 103 -7.99 7.56 -35.92
CA ARG A 103 -9.43 7.27 -36.10
C ARG A 103 -10.34 8.08 -35.18
N ALA A 104 -9.78 8.67 -34.11
CA ALA A 104 -10.51 9.47 -33.14
C ALA A 104 -10.53 10.98 -33.46
N ALA A 105 -9.81 11.41 -34.51
CA ALA A 105 -9.75 12.77 -35.02
C ALA A 105 -10.64 12.94 -36.25
#